data_AF-A0A318HXJ2-F1
#
_entry.id   AF-A0A318HXJ2-F1
#
_cell.length_a   1.000
_cell.length_b   1.000
_cell.length_c   1.000
_cell.angle_alpha   90.00
_cell.angle_beta   90.00
_cell.angle_gamma   90.00
#
_symmetry.space_group_name_H-M   'P 1'
#
loop_
_entity.id
_entity.type
_entity.pdbx_description
1 polymer ?
#
loop_
_entity_poly.entity_id
_entity_poly.type
_entity_poly.pdbx_seq_one_letter_code
_entity_poly.pdbx_strand_id
1 'polypeptide(L)'
;MAVQDDNYTIWGCAPIHGEDGRTHLFVARWQEMNVNPAWRKSSEIAHYVSDSPEGPFVFSDIALKGTRKDTWDKYAPHNPEIKKVGKQYVLLYIANTDYHQPLHGGNQRIGMAIAKSP
;
A
#
# COMPACT_ATOMS: atom_id res chain seq x y z
N MET A 1 -0.53 12.56 -10.47
CA MET A 1 -0.40 11.67 -9.30
C MET A 1 0.84 12.11 -8.54
N ALA A 2 0.88 12.06 -7.21
CA ALA A 2 2.00 12.59 -6.41
C ALA A 2 3.33 11.82 -6.62
N VAL A 3 3.24 10.60 -7.15
CA VAL A 3 4.36 9.74 -7.55
C VAL A 3 4.10 9.25 -8.98
N GLN A 4 5.15 9.12 -9.78
CA GLN A 4 5.15 8.49 -11.09
C GLN A 4 6.38 7.59 -11.22
N ASP A 5 6.21 6.40 -11.81
CA ASP A 5 7.29 5.46 -12.13
C ASP A 5 6.86 4.65 -13.36
N ASP A 6 7.64 4.72 -14.43
CA ASP A 6 7.30 4.07 -15.71
C ASP A 6 7.33 2.53 -15.62
N ASN A 7 7.92 1.97 -14.56
CA ASN A 7 7.97 0.53 -14.33
C ASN A 7 6.78 0.00 -13.52
N TYR A 8 5.90 0.88 -13.04
CA TYR A 8 4.80 0.51 -12.15
C TYR A 8 3.48 1.19 -12.53
N THR A 9 2.41 0.40 -12.50
CA THR A 9 1.07 0.98 -12.32
C THR A 9 0.93 1.38 -10.86
N ILE A 10 0.63 2.67 -10.61
CA ILE A 10 0.44 3.23 -9.27
C ILE A 10 -1.04 3.57 -9.08
N TRP A 11 -1.56 3.28 -7.89
CA TRP A 11 -2.96 3.47 -7.53
C TRP A 11 -3.13 3.96 -6.10
N GLY A 12 -4.04 4.92 -5.94
CA GLY A 12 -4.39 5.51 -4.65
C GLY A 12 -3.25 6.33 -4.03
N CYS A 13 -3.57 7.00 -2.94
CA CYS A 13 -2.62 7.75 -2.14
C CYS A 13 -3.13 7.85 -0.70
N ALA A 14 -2.26 7.53 0.26
CA ALA A 14 -2.54 7.68 1.68
C ALA A 14 -1.37 8.43 2.33
N PRO A 15 -1.43 9.78 2.39
CA PRO A 15 -0.38 10.60 2.99
C PRO A 15 -0.55 10.73 4.51
N ILE A 16 0.55 10.91 5.22
CA ILE A 16 0.57 11.33 6.63
C ILE A 16 1.81 12.18 6.93
N HIS A 17 1.66 13.20 7.77
CA HIS A 17 2.79 13.94 8.29
C HIS A 17 3.40 13.21 9.50
N GLY A 18 4.69 12.90 9.40
CA GLY A 18 5.46 12.24 10.44
C GLY A 18 5.83 13.18 11.58
N GLU A 19 6.12 12.64 12.76
CA GLU A 19 6.75 13.42 13.84
C GLU A 19 8.20 13.81 13.53
N ASP A 20 8.79 13.20 12.51
CA ASP A 20 10.11 13.55 11.98
C ASP A 20 10.08 14.79 11.07
N GLY A 21 8.92 15.43 10.92
CA GLY A 21 8.72 16.63 10.11
C GLY A 21 8.60 16.37 8.61
N ARG A 22 8.56 15.09 8.17
CA ARG A 22 8.44 14.72 6.76
C ARG A 22 7.03 14.25 6.41
N THR A 23 6.72 14.31 5.12
CA THR A 23 5.47 13.76 4.59
C THR A 23 5.73 12.37 4.06
N HIS A 24 5.02 11.39 4.61
CA HIS A 24 5.05 10.00 4.21
C HIS A 24 3.84 9.70 3.34
N LEU A 25 4.05 8.98 2.24
CA LEU A 25 3.02 8.66 1.27
C LEU A 25 3.03 7.17 0.99
N PHE A 26 1.91 6.51 1.28
CA PHE A 26 1.69 5.11 0.96
C PHE A 26 0.82 4.99 -0.29
N VAL A 27 1.27 4.19 -1.25
CA VAL A 27 0.55 3.94 -2.52
C VAL A 27 0.51 2.45 -2.80
N ALA A 28 -0.56 1.99 -3.45
CA ALA A 28 -0.55 0.66 -4.04
C ALA A 28 0.19 0.71 -5.38
N ARG A 29 1.09 -0.23 -5.64
CA ARG A 29 1.76 -0.35 -6.94
C ARG A 29 1.98 -1.79 -7.38
N TRP A 30 2.07 -2.02 -8.68
CA TRP A 30 2.45 -3.31 -9.27
C TRP A 30 3.12 -3.10 -10.63
N GLN A 31 3.92 -4.06 -11.07
CA GLN A 31 4.73 -3.91 -12.30
C GLN A 31 3.92 -4.11 -13.58
N GLU A 32 2.85 -4.89 -13.54
CA GLU A 32 2.06 -5.13 -14.74
C GLU A 32 1.30 -3.87 -15.19
N MET A 33 1.22 -3.65 -16.50
CA MET A 33 0.56 -2.47 -17.09
C MET A 33 -0.97 -2.60 -17.19
N ASN A 34 -1.53 -3.71 -16.72
CA ASN A 34 -2.98 -3.94 -16.66
C ASN A 34 -3.48 -3.83 -15.21
N VAL A 35 -4.75 -3.46 -15.04
CA VAL A 35 -5.38 -3.39 -13.70
C VAL A 35 -5.86 -4.76 -13.25
N ASN A 36 -6.70 -5.45 -14.04
CA ASN A 36 -7.26 -6.75 -13.66
C ASN A 36 -6.43 -7.90 -14.27
N PRO A 37 -5.95 -8.89 -13.50
CA PRO A 37 -6.09 -9.07 -12.05
C PRO A 37 -4.90 -8.54 -11.24
N ALA A 38 -4.02 -7.72 -11.82
CA ALA A 38 -2.76 -7.32 -11.22
C ALA A 38 -2.92 -6.63 -9.84
N TRP A 39 -3.92 -5.75 -9.67
CA TRP A 39 -4.17 -5.07 -8.38
C TRP A 39 -4.44 -6.05 -7.23
N ARG A 40 -4.94 -7.26 -7.53
CA ARG A 40 -5.24 -8.33 -6.55
C ARG A 40 -4.27 -9.50 -6.59
N LYS A 41 -3.30 -9.51 -7.51
CA LYS A 41 -2.26 -10.54 -7.67
C LYS A 41 -0.88 -10.05 -7.19
N SER A 42 -0.52 -8.85 -7.59
CA SER A 42 0.86 -8.35 -7.57
C SER A 42 1.03 -7.04 -6.80
N SER A 43 -0.07 -6.38 -6.40
CA SER A 43 0.00 -5.14 -5.62
C SER A 43 0.88 -5.30 -4.39
N GLU A 44 1.66 -4.26 -4.12
CA GLU A 44 2.38 -4.03 -2.88
C GLU A 44 2.08 -2.61 -2.42
N ILE A 45 2.16 -2.36 -1.12
CA ILE A 45 2.07 -1.00 -0.57
C ILE A 45 3.49 -0.46 -0.47
N ALA A 46 3.79 0.48 -1.35
CA ALA A 46 5.06 1.18 -1.38
C ALA A 46 4.97 2.48 -0.59
N HIS A 47 6.08 2.82 0.06
CA HIS A 47 6.20 3.98 0.91
C HIS A 47 7.22 4.95 0.31
N TYR A 48 6.81 6.20 0.24
CA TYR A 48 7.59 7.32 -0.27
C TYR A 48 7.65 8.42 0.76
N VAL A 49 8.73 9.18 0.77
CA VAL A 49 8.96 10.27 1.73
C VAL A 49 9.32 11.55 1.00
N SER A 50 8.87 12.67 1.52
CA SER A 50 9.21 14.02 1.04
C SER A 50 9.41 14.95 2.22
N ASP A 51 10.33 15.90 2.08
CA ASP A 51 10.51 16.99 3.06
C ASP A 51 9.40 18.06 2.95
N SER A 52 8.59 18.04 1.88
CA SER A 52 7.43 18.93 1.67
C SER A 52 6.14 18.15 1.40
N PRO A 53 4.96 18.62 1.84
CA PRO A 53 3.67 18.00 1.51
C PRO A 53 3.40 17.85 0.00
N GLU A 54 3.96 18.74 -0.81
CA GLU A 54 3.78 18.79 -2.27
C GLU A 54 4.74 17.86 -3.03
N GLY A 55 5.71 17.23 -2.36
CA GLY A 55 6.80 16.49 -2.99
C GLY A 55 8.06 17.34 -3.22
N PRO A 56 9.06 16.81 -3.95
CA PRO A 56 9.04 15.51 -4.62
C PRO A 56 9.10 14.34 -3.64
N PHE A 57 8.27 13.32 -3.90
CA PHE A 57 8.26 12.08 -3.12
C PHE A 57 9.30 11.10 -3.65
N VAL A 58 10.20 10.66 -2.78
CA VAL A 58 11.26 9.68 -3.10
C VAL A 58 10.90 8.33 -2.51
N PHE A 59 11.12 7.26 -3.28
CA PHE A 59 10.89 5.90 -2.81
C PHE A 59 11.75 5.60 -1.58
N SER A 60 11.12 5.07 -0.52
CA SER A 60 11.79 4.66 0.71
C SER A 60 11.89 3.14 0.76
N ASP A 61 10.75 2.45 0.87
CA ASP A 61 10.67 1.01 1.00
C ASP A 61 9.30 0.42 0.62
N ILE A 62 9.16 -0.90 0.79
CA ILE A 62 7.89 -1.62 0.67
C ILE A 62 7.34 -1.85 2.07
N ALA A 63 6.30 -1.11 2.44
CA ALA A 63 5.66 -1.26 3.73
C ALA A 63 4.97 -2.62 3.86
N LEU A 64 4.26 -3.08 2.81
CA LEU A 64 3.56 -4.36 2.83
C LEU A 64 3.61 -5.07 1.47
N LYS A 65 3.82 -6.38 1.52
CA LYS A 65 3.75 -7.29 0.38
C LYS A 65 2.96 -8.53 0.76
N GLY A 66 2.25 -9.12 -0.21
CA GLY A 66 1.51 -10.36 0.02
C GLY A 66 2.46 -11.45 0.53
N THR A 67 2.04 -12.21 1.54
CA THR A 67 2.91 -13.16 2.24
C THR A 67 3.38 -14.31 1.37
N ARG A 68 2.64 -14.61 0.29
CA ARG A 68 2.78 -15.79 -0.58
C ARG A 68 2.62 -17.13 0.16
N LYS A 69 2.24 -17.11 1.44
CA LYS A 69 1.93 -18.29 2.27
C LYS A 69 0.43 -18.57 2.22
N ASP A 70 -0.01 -19.72 2.71
CA ASP A 70 -1.44 -20.02 2.84
C ASP A 70 -2.07 -19.27 4.03
N THR A 71 -2.06 -17.94 3.94
CA THR A 71 -2.64 -17.01 4.91
C THR A 71 -3.64 -16.10 4.21
N TRP A 72 -4.48 -15.41 4.98
CA TRP A 72 -5.57 -14.60 4.43
C TRP A 72 -5.07 -13.45 3.52
N ASP A 73 -3.84 -13.01 3.73
CA ASP A 73 -3.12 -11.92 3.07
C ASP A 73 -2.04 -12.40 2.07
N LYS A 74 -2.23 -13.61 1.53
CA LYS A 74 -1.34 -14.24 0.56
C LYS A 74 -0.99 -13.33 -0.63
N TYR A 75 -1.97 -12.58 -1.12
CA TYR A 75 -1.86 -11.74 -2.31
C TYR A 75 -2.26 -10.29 -2.04
N ALA A 76 -1.46 -9.41 -2.61
CA ALA A 76 -1.84 -8.06 -2.98
C ALA A 76 -2.48 -7.20 -1.88
N PRO A 77 -1.71 -6.79 -0.85
CA PRO A 77 -2.02 -5.60 -0.08
C PRO A 77 -2.32 -4.42 -1.03
N HIS A 78 -3.48 -3.80 -0.86
CA HIS A 78 -3.99 -2.79 -1.78
C HIS A 78 -4.83 -1.74 -1.03
N ASN A 79 -5.07 -0.60 -1.68
CA ASN A 79 -5.82 0.55 -1.13
C ASN A 79 -5.45 0.89 0.32
N PRO A 80 -4.19 1.33 0.57
CA PRO A 80 -3.78 1.72 1.90
C PRO A 80 -4.58 2.92 2.41
N GLU A 81 -4.77 2.99 3.73
CA GLU A 81 -5.20 4.17 4.48
C GLU A 81 -4.35 4.24 5.76
N ILE A 82 -3.72 5.38 6.02
CA ILE A 82 -2.84 5.56 7.18
C ILE A 82 -3.44 6.58 8.15
N LYS A 83 -3.43 6.26 9.45
CA LYS A 83 -3.77 7.21 10.52
C LYS A 83 -2.84 7.08 11.70
N LYS A 84 -2.60 8.19 12.39
CA LYS A 84 -1.94 8.19 13.69
C LYS A 84 -2.98 8.05 14.80
N VAL A 85 -2.83 7.06 15.66
CA VAL A 85 -3.71 6.80 16.80
C VAL A 85 -2.84 6.76 18.06
N GLY A 86 -2.94 7.81 18.87
CA GLY A 86 -2.06 8.01 20.03
C GLY A 86 -0.58 8.11 19.59
N LYS A 87 0.24 7.17 20.04
CA LYS A 87 1.68 7.09 19.74
C LYS A 87 2.03 6.11 18.61
N GLN A 88 1.02 5.64 17.88
CA GLN A 88 1.19 4.60 16.85
C GLN A 88 0.67 5.08 15.50
N TYR A 89 1.25 4.54 14.45
CA TYR A 89 0.82 4.66 13.08
C TYR A 89 0.10 3.37 12.68
N VAL A 90 -1.12 3.52 12.18
CA VAL A 90 -2.02 2.41 11.84
C VAL A 90 -2.29 2.45 10.35
N LEU A 91 -1.80 1.45 9.62
CA LEU A 91 -1.99 1.28 8.19
C LEU A 91 -3.05 0.20 7.96
N LEU A 92 -4.20 0.62 7.43
CA LEU A 92 -5.27 -0.26 6.98
C LEU A 92 -5.11 -0.56 5.50
N TYR A 93 -5.43 -1.79 5.11
CA TYR A 93 -5.33 -2.24 3.72
C TYR A 93 -6.26 -3.40 3.46
N ILE A 94 -6.55 -3.68 2.19
CA ILE A 94 -7.21 -4.94 1.79
C ILE A 94 -6.17 -5.92 1.27
N ALA A 95 -6.40 -7.22 1.46
CA ALA A 95 -5.61 -8.28 0.82
C ALA A 95 -6.50 -9.49 0.46
N ASN A 96 -5.94 -10.41 -0.31
CA ASN A 96 -6.68 -11.50 -0.94
C ASN A 96 -5.97 -12.85 -0.71
N THR A 97 -6.76 -13.91 -0.56
CA THR A 97 -6.25 -15.31 -0.52
C THR A 97 -6.04 -15.92 -1.89
N ASP A 98 -6.79 -15.47 -2.89
CA ASP A 98 -6.81 -16.02 -4.26
C ASP A 98 -7.21 -14.95 -5.28
N TYR A 99 -6.35 -14.68 -6.26
CA TYR A 99 -6.61 -13.67 -7.29
C TYR A 99 -7.38 -14.22 -8.51
N HIS A 100 -7.66 -15.53 -8.56
CA HIS A 100 -8.41 -16.16 -9.66
C HIS A 100 -9.93 -16.17 -9.45
N GLN A 101 -10.40 -16.01 -8.21
CA GLN A 101 -11.83 -15.93 -7.88
C GLN A 101 -12.54 -14.80 -8.67
N PRO A 102 -13.87 -14.82 -8.80
CA PRO A 102 -14.60 -13.65 -9.32
C PRO A 102 -14.23 -12.38 -8.54
N LEU A 103 -14.36 -11.23 -9.21
CA LEU A 103 -14.13 -9.92 -8.57
C LEU A 103 -15.03 -9.82 -7.32
N HIS A 104 -14.45 -9.47 -6.16
CA HIS A 104 -15.17 -9.34 -4.88
C HIS A 104 -15.79 -10.64 -4.33
N GLY A 105 -15.16 -11.80 -4.55
CA GLY A 105 -15.48 -13.01 -3.79
C GLY A 105 -15.25 -12.83 -2.27
N GLY A 106 -15.81 -13.72 -1.44
CA GLY A 106 -15.65 -13.70 0.04
C GLY A 106 -14.23 -13.94 0.56
N ASN A 107 -13.22 -13.72 -0.28
CA ASN A 107 -11.82 -14.05 -0.08
C ASN A 107 -10.94 -12.80 0.15
N GLN A 108 -11.52 -11.61 0.04
CA GLN A 108 -10.91 -10.33 0.39
C GLN A 108 -11.21 -9.98 1.85
N ARG A 109 -10.20 -9.47 2.56
CA ARG A 109 -10.33 -9.02 3.96
C ARG A 109 -9.54 -7.74 4.20
N ILE A 110 -9.89 -7.03 5.27
CA ILE A 110 -9.18 -5.84 5.74
C ILE A 110 -8.11 -6.27 6.76
N GLY A 111 -6.89 -5.81 6.55
CA GLY A 111 -5.76 -5.93 7.47
C GLY A 111 -5.44 -4.62 8.17
N MET A 112 -4.62 -4.73 9.20
CA MET A 112 -4.07 -3.62 9.94
C MET A 112 -2.61 -3.92 10.29
N ALA A 113 -1.72 -3.01 9.90
CA ALA A 113 -0.33 -2.99 10.35
C ALA A 113 -0.13 -1.80 11.29
N ILE A 114 0.67 -1.99 12.35
CA ILE A 114 0.91 -0.98 13.38
C ILE A 114 2.41 -0.77 13.53
N ALA A 115 2.83 0.49 13.55
CA ALA A 115 4.22 0.87 13.72
C ALA A 115 4.37 2.05 14.70
N LYS A 116 5.61 2.26 15.19
CA LYS A 116 5.97 3.40 16.06
C LYS A 116 6.42 4.64 15.28
N SER A 117 6.79 4.44 14.01
CA SER A 117 7.07 5.47 13.03
C SER A 117 6.26 5.16 11.77
N PRO A 118 6.03 6.15 10.89
CA PRO A 118 5.53 5.89 9.56
C PRO A 118 6.43 4.91 8.80
#